data_AF-A0A383D7I3-F1
#
_entry.id   AF-A0A383D7I3-F1
#
_cell.length_a   1.000
_cell.length_b   1.000
_cell.length_c   1.000
_cell.angle_alpha   90.00
_cell.angle_beta   90.00
_cell.angle_gamma   90.00
#
_symmetry.space_group_name_H-M   'P 1'
#
loop_
_entity.id
_entity.type
_entity.pdbx_description
1 polymer ?
#
loop_
_entity_poly.entity_id
_entity_poly.type
_entity_poly.pdbx_seq_one_letter_code
_entity_poly.pdbx_strand_id
1 'polypeptide(L)'
;NSDAIAMVTASHNENGWTGVKMGIEKGLTHSPAEMNELKKIVLENKFIKRKGSYKKIEGFKEIYINSLTKNKIKKKIKVVVACGNGTAGIFAPKVLKEIGCEVIELDCNLDYNFPKYNPNPEDLKMLHAISKAVKENNADVGFGFDGDGDRIGVIDNTGNEIYSDKVGLLIARNLAPKHKNSKFVVDVKSTGLFRDDTVLLQNNCKTIYWKTGHSHIKRKVNEEKALAGFEKSGHF
;
A
#
# COMPACT_ATOMS: atom_id res chain seq x y z
N ASN A 1 -6.03 4.73 20.82
CA ASN A 1 -5.97 6.20 20.89
C ASN A 1 -4.52 6.61 20.94
N SER A 2 -3.92 6.82 19.77
CA SER A 2 -2.56 7.33 19.63
C SER A 2 -2.68 8.63 18.87
N ASP A 3 -2.07 9.69 19.41
CA ASP A 3 -2.16 11.05 18.86
C ASP A 3 -1.12 11.30 17.74
N ALA A 4 -0.17 10.38 17.56
CA ALA A 4 0.85 10.43 16.53
C ALA A 4 1.51 9.07 16.34
N ILE A 5 2.01 8.82 15.13
CA ILE A 5 2.72 7.60 14.73
C ILE A 5 4.10 7.91 14.18
N ALA A 6 5.02 6.99 14.41
CA ALA A 6 6.33 6.95 13.78
C ALA A 6 6.62 5.49 13.41
N MET A 7 6.89 5.23 12.13
CA MET A 7 7.25 3.92 11.60
C MET A 7 8.71 3.96 11.15
N VAL A 8 9.54 3.10 11.74
CA VAL A 8 10.94 2.94 11.31
C VAL A 8 10.95 2.05 10.07
N THR A 9 11.30 2.64 8.93
CA THR A 9 11.25 1.98 7.63
C THR A 9 12.03 2.79 6.59
N ALA A 10 12.64 2.09 5.64
CA ALA A 10 13.19 2.66 4.41
C ALA A 10 12.34 2.31 3.17
N SER A 11 11.10 1.87 3.36
CA SER A 11 10.17 1.41 2.32
C SER A 11 10.78 0.32 1.45
N HIS A 12 11.37 0.68 0.32
CA HIS A 12 11.93 -0.19 -0.69
C HIS A 12 13.34 0.20 -1.09
N ASN A 13 14.03 0.98 -0.26
CA ASN A 13 15.45 1.26 -0.48
C ASN A 13 16.28 0.00 -0.23
N GLU A 14 17.44 -0.07 -0.90
CA GLU A 14 18.39 -1.16 -0.71
C GLU A 14 18.93 -1.24 0.73
N ASN A 15 19.63 -2.33 1.04
CA ASN A 15 20.29 -2.51 2.33
C ASN A 15 21.22 -1.33 2.66
N GLY A 16 21.23 -0.94 3.94
CA GLY A 16 22.02 0.19 4.45
C GLY A 16 21.21 1.47 4.65
N TRP A 17 19.97 1.53 4.15
CA TRP A 17 19.06 2.65 4.39
C TRP A 17 18.14 2.39 5.58
N THR A 18 17.83 3.44 6.34
CA THR A 18 16.76 3.49 7.33
C THR A 18 16.11 4.87 7.33
N GLY A 19 14.93 4.98 7.90
CA GLY A 19 14.16 6.20 7.92
C GLY A 19 13.00 6.12 8.90
N VAL A 20 12.25 7.22 8.99
CA VAL A 20 11.04 7.28 9.83
C VAL A 20 9.91 7.94 9.05
N LYS A 21 8.81 7.20 8.81
CA LYS A 21 7.54 7.76 8.32
C LYS A 21 6.72 8.22 9.54
N MET A 22 6.33 9.49 9.59
CA MET A 22 5.63 10.09 10.74
C MET A 22 4.29 10.71 10.36
N GLY A 23 3.37 10.76 11.33
CA GLY A 23 2.08 11.43 11.20
C GLY A 23 1.49 11.76 12.57
N ILE A 24 0.73 12.85 12.68
CA ILE A 24 0.05 13.27 13.91
C ILE A 24 -1.45 13.01 13.73
N GLU A 25 -2.04 13.63 12.72
CA GLU A 25 -3.44 13.44 12.39
C GLU A 25 -3.70 12.08 11.74
N LYS A 26 -4.83 11.46 12.12
CA LYS A 26 -5.21 10.14 11.61
C LYS A 26 -5.32 10.16 10.08
N GLY A 27 -4.56 9.30 9.43
CA GLY A 27 -4.54 9.17 7.97
C GLY A 27 -3.63 10.17 7.25
N LEU A 28 -2.96 11.08 7.97
CA LEU A 28 -2.04 12.06 7.38
C LEU A 28 -0.60 11.79 7.82
N THR A 29 0.30 11.80 6.84
CA THR A 29 1.75 11.84 7.10
C THR A 29 2.26 13.26 7.08
N HIS A 30 3.38 13.52 7.76
CA HIS A 30 4.07 14.80 7.72
C HIS A 30 4.34 15.24 6.27
N SER A 31 4.04 16.51 5.99
CA SER A 31 4.39 17.18 4.74
C SER A 31 5.76 17.87 4.90
N PRO A 32 6.24 18.56 3.85
CA PRO A 32 7.41 19.42 3.98
C PRO A 32 7.29 20.45 5.11
N ALA A 33 6.08 20.93 5.44
CA ALA A 33 5.88 21.89 6.53
C ALA A 33 6.24 21.28 7.91
N GLU A 34 5.61 20.17 8.30
CA GLU A 34 5.89 19.51 9.58
C GLU A 34 7.32 18.95 9.64
N MET A 35 7.88 18.52 8.51
CA MET A 35 9.29 18.09 8.45
C MET A 35 10.27 19.26 8.65
N ASN A 36 9.97 20.44 8.10
CA ASN A 36 10.76 21.65 8.32
C ASN A 36 10.65 22.14 9.77
N GLU A 37 9.46 22.05 10.36
CA GLU A 37 9.26 22.35 11.78
C GLU A 37 10.08 21.41 12.67
N LEU A 38 10.01 20.10 12.43
CA LEU A 38 10.81 19.11 13.15
C LEU A 38 12.31 19.39 13.01
N LYS A 39 12.78 19.69 11.79
CA LYS A 39 14.17 20.08 11.54
C LYS A 39 14.56 21.30 12.38
N LYS A 40 13.71 22.32 12.43
CA LYS A 40 13.96 23.54 13.22
C LYS A 40 14.04 23.22 14.72
N ILE A 41 13.12 22.41 15.24
CA ILE A 41 13.13 21.99 16.66
C ILE A 41 14.45 21.32 17.02
N VAL A 42 14.94 20.42 16.16
CA VAL A 42 16.19 19.69 16.38
C VAL A 42 17.41 20.62 16.30
N LEU A 43 17.52 21.41 15.23
CA LEU A 43 18.69 22.29 15.01
C LEU A 43 18.79 23.42 16.03
N GLU A 44 17.65 23.92 16.52
CA GLU A 44 17.60 25.01 17.53
C GLU A 44 17.53 24.48 18.96
N ASN A 45 17.62 23.17 19.18
CA ASN A 45 17.49 22.52 20.49
C ASN A 45 16.20 22.89 21.26
N LYS A 46 15.08 23.12 20.56
CA LYS A 46 13.79 23.52 21.16
C LYS A 46 12.99 22.32 21.72
N PHE A 47 13.68 21.43 22.41
CA PHE A 47 13.07 20.21 22.94
C PHE A 47 12.21 20.49 24.17
N ILE A 48 11.01 19.93 24.19
CA ILE A 48 10.15 19.94 25.38
C ILE A 48 10.58 18.76 26.27
N LYS A 49 11.24 19.06 27.39
CA LYS A 49 11.61 18.05 28.39
C LYS A 49 10.40 17.71 29.25
N ARG A 50 9.88 16.50 29.10
CA ARG A 50 8.80 15.94 29.93
C ARG A 50 9.04 14.47 30.20
N LYS A 51 8.54 13.96 31.33
CA LYS A 51 8.52 12.51 31.58
C LYS A 51 7.42 11.89 30.71
N GLY A 52 7.80 10.98 29.82
CA GLY A 52 6.87 10.12 29.09
C GLY A 52 6.65 8.80 29.82
N SER A 53 5.85 7.93 29.22
CA SER A 53 5.75 6.52 29.61
C SER A 53 5.96 5.65 28.37
N TYR A 54 6.43 4.42 28.61
CA TYR A 54 6.55 3.41 27.57
C TYR A 54 5.57 2.28 27.89
N LYS A 55 4.77 1.90 26.89
CA LYS A 55 3.89 0.75 26.96
C LYS A 55 4.01 -0.03 25.66
N LYS A 56 4.44 -1.29 25.77
CA LYS A 56 4.38 -2.22 24.65
C LYS A 56 2.93 -2.66 24.45
N ILE A 57 2.46 -2.61 23.21
CA ILE A 57 1.13 -3.09 22.82
C ILE A 57 1.30 -4.48 22.20
N GLU A 58 0.96 -5.51 22.96
CA GLU A 58 1.00 -6.90 22.49
C GLU A 58 -0.25 -7.23 21.65
N GLY A 59 -0.13 -8.20 20.74
CA GLY A 59 -1.26 -8.71 19.95
C GLY A 59 -1.79 -7.79 18.84
N PHE A 60 -1.10 -6.67 18.56
CA PHE A 60 -1.55 -5.73 17.52
C PHE A 60 -1.60 -6.35 16.12
N LYS A 61 -0.70 -7.31 15.83
CA LYS A 61 -0.67 -8.08 14.59
C LYS A 61 -2.00 -8.81 14.36
N GLU A 62 -2.49 -9.51 15.37
CA GLU A 62 -3.75 -10.26 15.33
C GLU A 62 -4.94 -9.32 15.19
N ILE A 63 -4.93 -8.17 15.88
CA ILE A 63 -5.95 -7.13 15.72
C ILE A 63 -6.03 -6.67 14.27
N TYR A 64 -4.88 -6.40 13.65
CA TYR A 64 -4.82 -5.95 12.26
C TYR A 64 -5.30 -7.03 11.28
N ILE A 65 -4.81 -8.27 11.41
CA ILE A 65 -5.23 -9.40 10.56
C ILE A 65 -6.74 -9.61 10.66
N ASN A 66 -7.29 -9.69 11.88
CA ASN A 66 -8.73 -9.88 12.10
C ASN A 66 -9.57 -8.74 11.51
N SER A 67 -9.02 -7.52 11.45
CA SER A 67 -9.71 -6.38 10.83
C SER A 67 -9.86 -6.54 9.30
N LEU A 68 -8.91 -7.23 8.67
CA LEU A 68 -8.87 -7.48 7.22
C LEU A 68 -9.63 -8.75 6.81
N THR A 69 -9.78 -9.72 7.71
CA THR A 69 -10.31 -11.05 7.36
C THR A 69 -11.80 -11.24 7.65
N LYS A 70 -12.51 -10.12 7.92
CA LYS A 70 -13.97 -10.09 8.19
C LYS A 70 -14.82 -10.60 7.03
N ASN A 71 -14.43 -10.27 5.80
CA ASN A 71 -15.13 -10.70 4.60
C ASN A 71 -14.40 -11.88 3.97
N LYS A 72 -15.13 -12.95 3.67
CA LYS A 72 -14.60 -14.12 2.96
C LYS A 72 -14.98 -14.06 1.49
N ILE A 73 -14.06 -14.48 0.63
CA ILE A 73 -14.30 -14.65 -0.79
C ILE A 73 -14.99 -16.00 -0.99
N LYS A 74 -16.08 -16.03 -1.79
CA LYS A 74 -16.82 -17.27 -2.08
C LYS A 74 -16.19 -18.11 -3.17
N LYS A 75 -15.54 -17.45 -4.14
CA LYS A 75 -14.83 -18.10 -5.24
C LYS A 75 -13.49 -18.64 -4.72
N LYS A 76 -13.16 -19.88 -5.05
CA LYS A 76 -11.81 -20.41 -4.83
C LYS A 76 -10.85 -19.67 -5.79
N ILE A 77 -9.92 -18.89 -5.23
CA ILE A 77 -8.90 -18.15 -5.98
C ILE A 77 -7.54 -18.66 -5.52
N LYS A 78 -6.70 -19.05 -6.48
CA LYS A 78 -5.30 -19.40 -6.26
C LYS A 78 -4.43 -18.17 -6.50
N VAL A 79 -3.68 -17.75 -5.49
CA VAL A 79 -2.88 -16.52 -5.52
C VAL A 79 -1.41 -16.83 -5.27
N VAL A 80 -0.53 -16.20 -6.06
CA VAL A 80 0.90 -16.11 -5.74
C VAL A 80 1.12 -14.85 -4.91
N VAL A 81 1.89 -14.95 -3.82
CA VAL A 81 2.17 -13.85 -2.91
C VAL A 81 3.66 -13.71 -2.74
N ALA A 82 4.24 -12.65 -3.31
CA ALA A 82 5.65 -12.32 -3.19
C ALA A 82 5.85 -11.15 -2.22
N CYS A 83 6.67 -11.35 -1.19
CA CYS A 83 6.96 -10.31 -0.20
C CYS A 83 8.41 -9.84 -0.20
N GLY A 84 9.28 -10.44 -1.03
CA GLY A 84 10.68 -10.03 -1.16
C GLY A 84 11.43 -9.99 0.18
N ASN A 85 11.07 -10.88 1.10
CA ASN A 85 11.56 -10.97 2.47
C ASN A 85 11.27 -9.75 3.38
N GLY A 86 10.42 -8.82 2.94
CA GLY A 86 9.94 -7.66 3.69
C GLY A 86 8.85 -7.99 4.72
N THR A 87 8.44 -6.98 5.50
CA THR A 87 7.51 -7.16 6.62
C THR A 87 6.10 -7.58 6.20
N ALA A 88 5.73 -7.37 4.93
CA ALA A 88 4.47 -7.86 4.36
C ALA A 88 4.32 -9.39 4.48
N GLY A 89 5.43 -10.14 4.53
CA GLY A 89 5.43 -11.60 4.65
C GLY A 89 4.77 -12.15 5.93
N ILE A 90 4.73 -11.34 7.00
CA ILE A 90 4.05 -11.71 8.26
C ILE A 90 2.52 -11.66 8.12
N PHE A 91 2.02 -10.85 7.18
CA PHE A 91 0.61 -10.48 7.09
C PHE A 91 -0.06 -11.03 5.84
N ALA A 92 0.46 -10.71 4.66
CA ALA A 92 -0.23 -10.91 3.39
C ALA A 92 -0.60 -12.39 3.13
N PRO A 93 0.29 -13.38 3.31
CA PRO A 93 -0.08 -14.79 3.12
C PRO A 93 -1.18 -15.24 4.08
N LYS A 94 -1.08 -14.86 5.36
CA LYS A 94 -2.06 -15.22 6.39
C LYS A 94 -3.43 -14.60 6.12
N VAL A 95 -3.47 -13.30 5.80
CA VAL A 95 -4.71 -12.59 5.46
C VAL A 95 -5.37 -13.23 4.24
N LEU A 96 -4.62 -13.51 3.18
CA LEU A 96 -5.16 -14.10 1.95
C LEU A 96 -5.68 -15.53 2.17
N LYS A 97 -4.96 -16.37 2.94
CA LYS A 97 -5.46 -17.70 3.34
C LYS A 97 -6.76 -17.58 4.15
N GLU A 98 -6.79 -16.69 5.14
CA GLU A 98 -7.95 -16.51 6.00
C GLU A 98 -9.18 -16.02 5.23
N ILE A 99 -9.05 -15.19 4.19
CA ILE A 99 -10.21 -14.78 3.37
C ILE A 99 -10.67 -15.85 2.37
N GLY A 100 -9.99 -16.99 2.29
CA GLY A 100 -10.41 -18.16 1.50
C GLY A 100 -9.59 -18.43 0.23
N CYS A 101 -8.43 -17.78 0.07
CA CYS A 101 -7.55 -18.05 -1.08
C CYS A 101 -6.66 -19.28 -0.85
N GLU A 102 -6.34 -19.99 -1.93
CA GLU A 102 -5.22 -20.92 -1.99
C GLU A 102 -3.94 -20.11 -2.25
N VAL A 103 -2.97 -20.13 -1.34
CA VAL A 103 -1.80 -19.22 -1.39
C VAL A 103 -0.52 -19.97 -1.68
N ILE A 104 0.21 -19.49 -2.69
CA ILE A 104 1.58 -19.88 -3.02
C ILE A 104 2.50 -18.74 -2.58
N GLU A 105 3.34 -19.01 -1.59
CA GLU A 105 4.25 -18.01 -1.02
C GLU A 105 5.56 -17.94 -1.80
N LEU A 106 6.03 -16.72 -2.05
CA LEU A 106 7.35 -16.42 -2.59
C LEU A 106 8.05 -15.44 -1.65
N ASP A 107 9.15 -15.87 -1.04
CA ASP A 107 10.00 -14.98 -0.24
C ASP A 107 9.21 -14.27 0.89
N CYS A 108 8.33 -15.01 1.56
CA CYS A 108 7.50 -14.50 2.65
C CYS A 108 8.13 -14.65 4.05
N ASN A 109 9.20 -15.42 4.17
CA ASN A 109 10.02 -15.42 5.39
C ASN A 109 10.78 -14.11 5.52
N LEU A 110 10.85 -13.55 6.73
CA LEU A 110 11.57 -12.30 6.96
C LEU A 110 13.07 -12.53 6.85
N ASP A 111 13.72 -11.71 6.02
CA ASP A 111 15.17 -11.66 5.89
C ASP A 111 15.55 -10.26 5.42
N TYR A 112 16.13 -9.47 6.33
CA TYR A 112 16.53 -8.09 6.05
C TYR A 112 17.72 -8.01 5.08
N ASN A 113 18.34 -9.13 4.70
CA ASN A 113 19.39 -9.13 3.68
C ASN A 113 18.83 -9.08 2.24
N PHE A 114 17.53 -9.31 2.04
CA PHE A 114 16.86 -9.29 0.73
C PHE A 114 17.63 -10.08 -0.36
N PRO A 115 17.83 -11.40 -0.16
CA PRO A 115 18.84 -12.19 -0.88
C PRO A 115 18.63 -12.33 -2.39
N LYS A 116 17.39 -12.15 -2.90
CA LYS A 116 17.07 -12.34 -4.33
C LYS A 116 16.94 -11.03 -5.10
N TYR A 117 16.23 -10.08 -4.51
CA TYR A 117 15.94 -8.77 -5.06
C TYR A 117 15.44 -7.86 -3.94
N ASN A 118 15.56 -6.56 -4.16
CA ASN A 118 14.99 -5.55 -3.28
C ASN A 118 13.45 -5.66 -3.31
N PRO A 119 12.73 -5.64 -2.17
CA PRO A 119 11.27 -5.74 -2.14
C PRO A 119 10.62 -4.47 -2.71
N ASN A 120 10.52 -4.42 -4.03
CA ASN A 120 9.88 -3.35 -4.78
C ASN A 120 8.99 -3.97 -5.86
N PRO A 121 7.66 -3.75 -5.85
CA PRO A 121 6.74 -4.34 -6.81
C PRO A 121 6.89 -3.81 -8.24
N GLU A 122 7.75 -2.81 -8.47
CA GLU A 122 8.16 -2.35 -9.80
C GLU A 122 9.51 -2.96 -10.26
N ASP A 123 10.18 -3.77 -9.42
CA ASP A 123 11.44 -4.42 -9.77
C ASP A 123 11.21 -5.58 -10.76
N LEU A 124 11.95 -5.55 -11.87
CA LEU A 124 11.80 -6.54 -12.95
C LEU A 124 12.11 -7.97 -12.51
N LYS A 125 13.07 -8.18 -11.59
CA LYS A 125 13.38 -9.53 -11.10
C LYS A 125 12.25 -10.07 -10.25
N MET A 126 11.69 -9.23 -9.37
CA MET A 126 10.51 -9.57 -8.58
C MET A 126 9.30 -9.88 -9.47
N LEU A 127 9.00 -9.01 -10.44
CA LEU A 127 7.89 -9.20 -11.38
C LEU A 127 8.03 -10.48 -12.22
N HIS A 128 9.24 -10.76 -12.72
CA HIS A 128 9.52 -12.01 -13.45
C HIS A 128 9.37 -13.25 -12.56
N ALA A 129 9.79 -13.19 -11.29
CA ALA A 129 9.62 -14.29 -10.35
C ALA A 129 8.13 -14.58 -10.08
N ILE A 130 7.32 -13.54 -9.88
CA ILE A 130 5.87 -13.67 -9.71
C ILE A 130 5.23 -14.24 -10.98
N SER A 131 5.54 -13.67 -12.15
CA SER A 131 5.02 -14.12 -13.45
C SER A 131 5.34 -15.60 -13.70
N LYS A 132 6.57 -16.02 -13.43
CA LYS A 132 6.97 -17.42 -13.54
C LYS A 132 6.14 -18.31 -12.64
N ALA A 133 6.04 -17.98 -11.35
CA ALA A 133 5.30 -18.77 -10.38
C ALA A 133 3.79 -18.83 -10.69
N VAL A 134 3.20 -17.73 -11.18
CA VAL A 134 1.80 -17.71 -11.60
C VAL A 134 1.55 -18.73 -12.71
N LYS A 135 2.39 -18.74 -13.74
CA LYS A 135 2.28 -19.67 -14.87
C LYS A 135 2.55 -21.11 -14.46
N GLU A 136 3.59 -21.38 -13.68
CA GLU A 136 3.97 -22.73 -13.23
C GLU A 136 2.89 -23.37 -12.35
N ASN A 137 2.16 -22.57 -11.58
CA ASN A 137 1.14 -23.06 -10.65
C ASN A 137 -0.30 -22.93 -11.16
N ASN A 138 -0.50 -22.40 -12.37
CA ASN A 138 -1.80 -22.01 -12.91
C ASN A 138 -2.60 -21.16 -11.89
N ALA A 139 -1.95 -20.14 -11.33
CA ALA A 139 -2.58 -19.24 -10.38
C ALA A 139 -3.47 -18.21 -11.09
N ASP A 140 -4.52 -17.75 -10.41
CA ASP A 140 -5.47 -16.76 -10.94
C ASP A 140 -4.90 -15.34 -10.93
N VAL A 141 -3.97 -15.04 -10.01
CA VAL A 141 -3.34 -13.72 -9.86
C VAL A 141 -2.05 -13.83 -9.03
N GLY A 142 -1.09 -12.96 -9.28
CA GLY A 142 0.09 -12.74 -8.44
C GLY A 142 0.07 -11.37 -7.79
N PHE A 143 0.46 -11.30 -6.52
CA PHE A 143 0.63 -10.08 -5.74
C PHE A 143 2.07 -9.92 -5.30
N GLY A 144 2.69 -8.78 -5.60
CA GLY A 144 4.00 -8.39 -5.09
C GLY A 144 3.86 -7.25 -4.09
N PHE A 145 4.46 -7.36 -2.91
CA PHE A 145 4.47 -6.32 -1.89
C PHE A 145 5.84 -5.68 -1.75
N ASP A 146 5.89 -4.40 -1.42
CA ASP A 146 7.15 -3.75 -1.08
C ASP A 146 7.59 -4.02 0.37
N GLY A 147 8.77 -3.52 0.72
CA GLY A 147 9.47 -3.89 1.95
C GLY A 147 8.67 -3.66 3.23
N ASP A 148 7.94 -2.54 3.33
CA ASP A 148 7.04 -2.26 4.46
C ASP A 148 5.55 -2.53 4.18
N GLY A 149 5.19 -2.91 2.96
CA GLY A 149 3.88 -3.42 2.59
C GLY A 149 2.81 -2.35 2.36
N ASP A 150 3.20 -1.11 2.09
CA ASP A 150 2.27 -0.03 1.72
C ASP A 150 2.06 0.11 0.20
N ARG A 151 2.76 -0.69 -0.60
CA ARG A 151 2.56 -0.80 -2.06
C ARG A 151 2.31 -2.23 -2.51
N ILE A 152 1.53 -2.35 -3.60
CA ILE A 152 1.25 -3.63 -4.25
C ILE A 152 1.40 -3.56 -5.77
N GLY A 153 2.06 -4.58 -6.33
CA GLY A 153 2.11 -4.90 -7.75
C GLY A 153 1.24 -6.12 -8.06
N VAL A 154 0.68 -6.18 -9.26
CA VAL A 154 -0.29 -7.20 -9.65
C VAL A 154 0.11 -7.84 -10.99
N ILE A 155 0.13 -9.17 -11.01
CA ILE A 155 0.37 -9.98 -12.22
C ILE A 155 -0.90 -10.78 -12.52
N ASP A 156 -1.37 -10.74 -13.77
CA ASP A 156 -2.52 -11.53 -14.21
C ASP A 156 -2.19 -13.03 -14.36
N ASN A 157 -3.22 -13.85 -14.58
CA ASN A 157 -3.09 -15.31 -14.73
C ASN A 157 -2.29 -15.75 -15.98
N THR A 158 -2.01 -14.85 -16.91
CA THR A 158 -1.17 -15.10 -18.09
C THR A 158 0.29 -14.69 -17.87
N GLY A 159 0.59 -14.12 -16.70
CA GLY A 159 1.93 -13.69 -16.31
C GLY A 159 2.27 -12.26 -16.74
N ASN A 160 1.29 -11.44 -17.12
CA ASN A 160 1.51 -10.04 -17.49
C ASN A 160 1.27 -9.09 -16.31
N GLU A 161 2.08 -8.05 -16.22
CA GLU A 161 1.89 -6.98 -15.23
C GLU A 161 0.62 -6.17 -15.53
N ILE A 162 -0.19 -5.97 -14.49
CA ILE A 162 -1.26 -4.98 -14.48
C ILE A 162 -0.73 -3.76 -13.72
N TYR A 163 -0.43 -2.69 -14.45
CA TYR A 163 0.01 -1.43 -13.86
C TYR A 163 -0.92 -0.93 -12.77
N SER A 164 -0.34 -0.44 -11.68
CA SER A 164 -1.09 -0.09 -10.47
C SER A 164 -2.14 1.00 -10.67
N ASP A 165 -1.98 1.90 -11.65
CA ASP A 165 -3.01 2.87 -12.01
C ASP A 165 -4.29 2.18 -12.56
N LYS A 166 -4.16 1.14 -13.38
CA LYS A 166 -5.30 0.31 -13.81
C LYS A 166 -5.93 -0.45 -12.66
N VAL A 167 -5.12 -0.95 -11.71
CA VAL A 167 -5.62 -1.61 -10.49
C VAL A 167 -6.43 -0.60 -9.65
N GLY A 168 -5.91 0.61 -9.45
CA GLY A 168 -6.62 1.70 -8.79
C GLY A 168 -7.97 2.02 -9.46
N LEU A 169 -8.01 2.03 -10.81
CA LEU A 169 -9.26 2.24 -11.55
C LEU A 169 -10.25 1.09 -11.31
N LEU A 170 -9.79 -0.17 -11.30
CA LEU A 170 -10.65 -1.31 -10.98
C LEU A 170 -11.25 -1.21 -9.57
N ILE A 171 -10.46 -0.75 -8.59
CA ILE A 171 -10.93 -0.49 -7.23
C ILE A 171 -11.98 0.63 -7.22
N ALA A 172 -11.70 1.75 -7.90
CA ALA A 172 -12.63 2.88 -8.00
C ALA A 172 -13.96 2.48 -8.64
N ARG A 173 -13.93 1.69 -9.72
CA ARG A 173 -15.12 1.14 -10.40
C ARG A 173 -15.96 0.27 -9.48
N ASN A 174 -15.33 -0.54 -8.63
CA ASN A 174 -16.04 -1.38 -7.66
C ASN A 174 -16.69 -0.56 -6.53
N LEU A 175 -16.09 0.57 -6.14
CA LEU A 175 -16.61 1.45 -5.10
C LEU A 175 -17.72 2.39 -5.59
N ALA A 176 -17.63 2.89 -6.82
CA ALA A 176 -18.50 3.94 -7.35
C ALA A 176 -20.02 3.64 -7.24
N PRO A 177 -20.52 2.42 -7.51
CA PRO A 177 -21.95 2.12 -7.38
C PRO A 177 -22.51 2.27 -5.96
N LYS A 178 -21.66 2.02 -4.94
CA LYS A 178 -22.02 2.13 -3.51
C LYS A 178 -21.78 3.53 -2.96
N HIS A 179 -20.97 4.33 -3.65
CA HIS A 179 -20.52 5.64 -3.20
C HIS A 179 -20.69 6.69 -4.31
N LYS A 180 -21.93 6.89 -4.75
CA LYS A 180 -22.27 7.86 -5.82
C LYS A 180 -21.83 9.28 -5.45
N ASN A 181 -21.53 10.10 -6.47
CA ASN A 181 -21.04 11.49 -6.33
C ASN A 181 -19.69 11.63 -5.59
N SER A 182 -18.95 10.53 -5.40
CA SER A 182 -17.66 10.56 -4.73
C SER A 182 -16.56 11.15 -5.59
N LYS A 183 -15.49 11.60 -4.96
CA LYS A 183 -14.25 12.00 -5.63
C LYS A 183 -13.19 10.92 -5.45
N PHE A 184 -12.36 10.73 -6.45
CA PHE A 184 -11.15 9.90 -6.40
C PHE A 184 -9.94 10.78 -6.75
N VAL A 185 -8.90 10.74 -5.93
CA VAL A 185 -7.65 11.46 -6.21
C VAL A 185 -6.69 10.49 -6.89
N VAL A 186 -6.06 10.90 -7.99
CA VAL A 186 -5.07 10.09 -8.70
C VAL A 186 -3.83 10.92 -8.96
N ASP A 187 -2.65 10.30 -8.96
CA ASP A 187 -1.44 11.03 -9.29
C ASP A 187 -1.35 11.35 -10.80
N VAL A 188 -0.64 12.42 -11.16
CA VAL A 188 -0.53 12.86 -12.57
C VAL A 188 0.10 11.84 -13.52
N LYS A 189 0.78 10.81 -13.01
CA LYS A 189 1.36 9.72 -13.83
C LYS A 189 0.32 8.66 -14.21
N SER A 190 -0.83 8.65 -13.55
CA SER A 190 -1.89 7.64 -13.74
C SER A 190 -2.60 7.82 -15.09
N THR A 191 -3.10 6.71 -15.62
CA THR A 191 -3.83 6.66 -16.89
C THR A 191 -5.02 7.63 -16.96
N GLY A 192 -5.22 8.22 -18.14
CA GLY A 192 -6.38 9.05 -18.47
C GLY A 192 -7.72 8.32 -18.39
N LEU A 193 -7.71 6.98 -18.36
CA LEU A 193 -8.92 6.15 -18.27
C LEU A 193 -9.80 6.52 -17.08
N PHE A 194 -9.24 7.00 -15.96
CA PHE A 194 -10.05 7.45 -14.82
C PHE A 194 -10.99 8.61 -15.13
N ARG A 195 -10.64 9.48 -16.08
CA ARG A 195 -11.48 10.64 -16.42
C ARG A 195 -12.68 10.21 -17.26
N ASP A 196 -12.46 9.26 -18.15
CA ASP A 196 -13.39 8.88 -19.20
C ASP A 196 -14.07 7.51 -18.91
N ASP A 197 -13.86 6.94 -17.72
CA ASP A 197 -14.44 5.65 -17.30
C ASP A 197 -15.96 5.72 -17.15
N THR A 198 -16.65 4.86 -17.89
CA THR A 198 -18.12 4.87 -17.96
C THR A 198 -18.80 4.57 -16.63
N VAL A 199 -18.23 3.70 -15.78
CA VAL A 199 -18.82 3.35 -14.48
C VAL A 199 -18.68 4.51 -13.51
N LEU A 200 -17.53 5.19 -13.51
CA LEU A 200 -17.33 6.38 -12.69
C LEU A 200 -18.30 7.50 -13.10
N LEU A 201 -18.40 7.78 -14.42
CA LEU A 201 -19.28 8.81 -14.97
C LEU A 201 -20.76 8.54 -14.68
N GLN A 202 -21.23 7.30 -14.89
CA GLN A 202 -22.63 6.91 -14.60
C GLN A 202 -23.01 7.06 -13.13
N ASN A 203 -22.04 6.98 -12.22
CA ASN A 203 -22.25 7.17 -10.78
C ASN A 203 -21.91 8.60 -10.31
N ASN A 204 -21.78 9.55 -11.24
CA ASN A 204 -21.43 10.95 -11.00
C ASN A 204 -20.13 11.14 -10.19
N CYS A 205 -19.21 10.18 -10.26
CA CYS A 205 -17.94 10.27 -9.57
C CYS A 205 -17.00 11.23 -10.30
N LYS A 206 -16.12 11.90 -9.56
CA LYS A 206 -15.15 12.86 -10.11
C LYS A 206 -13.72 12.40 -9.86
N THR A 207 -12.90 12.45 -10.89
CA THR A 207 -11.46 12.18 -10.79
C THR A 207 -10.69 13.49 -10.64
N ILE A 208 -9.79 13.57 -9.66
CA ILE A 208 -8.92 14.73 -9.40
C ILE A 208 -7.47 14.29 -9.59
N TYR A 209 -6.81 14.79 -10.62
CA TYR A 209 -5.39 14.56 -10.83
C TYR A 209 -4.57 15.49 -9.92
N TRP A 210 -3.56 14.94 -9.25
CA TRP A 210 -2.75 15.66 -8.27
C TRP A 210 -1.27 15.27 -8.31
N LYS A 211 -0.42 16.08 -7.69
CA LYS A 211 1.03 15.83 -7.64
C LYS A 211 1.34 14.46 -7.01
N THR A 212 2.31 13.75 -7.60
CA THR A 212 2.79 12.45 -7.13
C THR A 212 3.39 12.54 -5.72
N GLY A 213 3.23 11.47 -4.94
CA GLY A 213 3.79 11.29 -3.60
C GLY A 213 2.70 10.93 -2.58
N HIS A 214 2.85 9.80 -1.91
CA HIS A 214 1.87 9.25 -0.95
C HIS A 214 1.41 10.25 0.12
N SER A 215 2.30 11.12 0.61
CA SER A 215 1.95 12.17 1.58
C SER A 215 1.11 13.29 0.97
N HIS A 216 1.32 13.62 -0.30
CA HIS A 216 0.53 14.62 -1.03
C HIS A 216 -0.85 14.10 -1.41
N ILE A 217 -0.94 12.84 -1.84
CA ILE A 217 -2.21 12.20 -2.18
C ILE A 217 -3.10 12.07 -0.94
N LYS A 218 -2.59 11.55 0.19
CA LYS A 218 -3.37 11.45 1.44
C LYS A 218 -3.94 12.78 1.91
N ARG A 219 -3.15 13.87 1.81
CA ARG A 219 -3.63 15.22 2.13
C ARG A 219 -4.71 15.69 1.18
N LYS A 220 -4.51 15.51 -0.13
CA LYS A 220 -5.51 15.91 -1.11
C LYS A 220 -6.81 15.11 -0.97
N VAL A 221 -6.73 13.83 -0.64
CA VAL A 221 -7.90 13.00 -0.33
C VAL A 221 -8.67 13.59 0.86
N ASN A 222 -7.96 13.99 1.92
CA ASN A 222 -8.57 14.61 3.09
C ASN A 222 -9.20 15.99 2.75
N GLU A 223 -8.45 16.88 2.11
CA GLU A 223 -8.88 18.23 1.70
C GLU A 223 -10.13 18.19 0.81
N GLU A 224 -10.14 17.29 -0.18
CA GLU A 224 -11.24 17.18 -1.13
C GLU A 224 -12.43 16.39 -0.58
N LYS A 225 -12.28 15.77 0.59
CA LYS A 225 -13.19 14.76 1.13
C LYS A 225 -13.44 13.65 0.10
N ALA A 226 -12.36 13.23 -0.57
CA ALA A 226 -12.41 12.17 -1.55
C ALA A 226 -12.57 10.81 -0.86
N LEU A 227 -13.12 9.85 -1.59
CA LEU A 227 -13.34 8.50 -1.08
C LEU A 227 -12.04 7.72 -0.95
N ALA A 228 -11.16 7.84 -1.94
CA ALA A 228 -9.88 7.16 -2.00
C ALA A 228 -8.87 7.92 -2.86
N GLY A 229 -7.59 7.58 -2.72
CA GLY A 229 -6.49 8.07 -3.52
C GLY A 229 -5.72 6.92 -4.16
N PHE A 230 -5.21 7.08 -5.37
CA PHE A 230 -4.45 6.03 -6.05
C PHE A 230 -3.19 6.61 -6.69
N GLU A 231 -2.07 5.88 -6.61
CA GLU A 231 -0.82 6.25 -7.26
C GLU A 231 -0.34 5.15 -8.22
N LYS A 232 0.27 5.57 -9.33
CA LYS A 232 0.93 4.64 -10.25
C LYS A 232 2.01 3.78 -9.60
N SER A 233 2.61 4.24 -8.49
CA SER A 233 3.63 3.49 -7.74
C SER A 233 3.07 2.33 -6.91
N GLY A 234 1.74 2.17 -6.81
CA GLY A 234 1.11 1.06 -6.07
C GLY A 234 0.58 1.41 -4.68
N HIS A 235 0.56 2.69 -4.29
CA HIS A 235 -0.14 3.13 -3.08
C HIS A 235 -1.64 3.35 -3.40
N PHE A 236 -2.52 2.82 -2.54
CA PHE A 236 -3.98 2.91 -2.64
C PHE A 236 -4.63 3.29 -1.30
#